data_AF-A0A6L5YLV5-F1
#
_entry.id   AF-A0A6L5YLV5-F1
#
_cell.length_a   1.000
_cell.length_b   1.000
_cell.length_c   1.000
_cell.angle_alpha   90.00
_cell.angle_beta   90.00
_cell.angle_gamma   90.00
#
_symmetry.space_group_name_H-M   'P 1'
#
loop_
_entity.id
_entity.type
_entity.pdbx_description
1 polymer ?
#
loop_
_entity_poly.entity_id
_entity_poly.type
_entity_poly.pdbx_seq_one_letter_code
_entity_poly.pdbx_strand_id
1 'polypeptide(L)' 'MDKWNTTAPAEDGAYLCTVEGQTMHGKFRYLNICNYENGAWDEKRVIAWMPMPDIYTEG' A
#
# COMPACT_ATOMS: atom_id res chain seq x y z
N MET A 1 -17.57 -0.08 -4.72
CA MET A 1 -16.20 -0.61 -4.66
C MET A 1 -15.29 0.59 -4.49
N ASP A 2 -14.77 0.77 -3.27
CA ASP A 2 -13.81 1.83 -3.02
C ASP A 2 -12.62 1.67 -3.94
N LYS A 3 -12.28 2.76 -4.64
CA LYS A 3 -11.29 2.75 -5.70
C LYS A 3 -9.91 2.84 -5.06
N TRP A 4 -9.07 1.84 -5.30
CA TRP A 4 -7.65 1.90 -4.97
C TRP A 4 -6.98 3.06 -5.71
N ASN A 5 -6.17 3.84 -4.99
CA ASN A 5 -5.38 4.92 -5.54
C ASN A 5 -4.11 4.37 -6.19
N THR A 6 -3.74 4.91 -7.35
CA THR A 6 -2.53 4.50 -8.09
C THR A 6 -1.49 5.62 -8.23
N THR A 7 -1.84 6.84 -7.81
CA THR A 7 -0.92 7.97 -7.66
C THR A 7 -0.33 7.98 -6.26
N ALA A 8 0.67 8.82 -5.99
CA ALA A 8 1.21 8.97 -4.65
C ALA A 8 0.17 9.52 -3.64
N PRO A 9 0.22 9.11 -2.36
CA PRO A 9 -0.52 9.77 -1.27
C PRO A 9 -0.14 11.25 -1.14
N ALA A 10 -1.08 12.04 -0.62
CA ALA A 10 -0.86 13.46 -0.34
C ALA A 10 -0.22 13.70 1.04
N GLU A 11 -0.33 12.73 1.95
CA GLU A 11 0.11 12.84 3.34
C GLU A 11 1.01 11.66 3.68
N ASP A 12 1.88 11.86 4.67
CA ASP A 12 2.69 10.79 5.24
C ASP A 12 1.81 9.93 6.18
N GLY A 13 2.05 8.61 6.20
CA GLY A 13 1.28 7.72 7.05
C GLY A 13 1.32 6.25 6.64
N ALA A 14 0.55 5.43 7.37
CA ALA A 14 0.38 4.00 7.09
C ALA A 14 -0.85 3.75 6.22
N TYR A 15 -0.67 2.97 5.16
CA TYR A 15 -1.72 2.68 4.19
C TYR A 15 -1.85 1.18 3.95
N LEU A 16 -3.08 0.74 3.66
CA LEU A 16 -3.29 -0.59 3.11
C LEU A 16 -2.91 -0.56 1.64
N CYS A 17 -1.99 -1.43 1.24
CA CYS A 17 -1.34 -1.40 -0.06
C CYS A 17 -1.49 -2.73 -0.79
N THR A 18 -1.71 -2.65 -2.11
CA THR A 18 -1.47 -3.77 -3.01
C THR A 18 -0.01 -3.72 -3.45
N VAL A 19 0.73 -4.78 -3.16
CA VAL A 19 2.15 -4.91 -3.46
C VAL A 19 2.37 -6.00 -4.50
N GLU A 20 3.26 -5.77 -5.46
CA GLU A 20 3.70 -6.78 -6.41
C GLU A 20 4.88 -7.59 -5.83
N GLY A 21 4.65 -8.87 -5.57
CA GLY A 21 5.67 -9.84 -5.20
C GLY A 21 6.21 -10.62 -6.41
N GLN A 22 7.35 -11.25 -6.23
CA GLN A 22 7.95 -12.16 -7.22
C GLN A 22 8.39 -13.45 -6.55
N THR A 23 8.05 -14.58 -7.15
CA THR A 23 8.57 -15.91 -6.80
C THR A 23 9.28 -16.53 -8.00
N MET A 24 9.90 -17.70 -7.81
CA MET A 24 10.42 -18.52 -8.93
C MET A 24 9.34 -18.87 -9.97
N HIS A 25 8.06 -18.88 -9.58
CA HIS A 25 6.92 -19.19 -10.45
C HIS A 25 6.29 -17.95 -11.10
N GLY A 26 6.84 -16.76 -10.90
CA GLY A 26 6.37 -15.51 -11.52
C GLY A 26 5.93 -14.44 -10.53
N LYS A 27 5.22 -13.43 -11.05
CA LYS A 27 4.72 -12.28 -10.27
C LYS A 27 3.39 -12.63 -9.59
N PHE A 28 3.20 -12.14 -8.38
CA PHE A 28 1.95 -12.26 -7.64
C PHE A 28 1.63 -10.94 -6.93
N ARG A 29 0.38 -10.74 -6.53
CA ARG A 29 -0.04 -9.54 -5.79
C ARG A 29 -0.60 -9.96 -4.44
N TYR A 30 -0.31 -9.17 -3.42
CA TYR A 30 -0.80 -9.38 -2.07
C TYR A 30 -1.06 -8.04 -1.37
N LEU A 31 -1.85 -8.09 -0.29
CA LEU A 31 -2.10 -6.95 0.56
C LEU A 31 -1.03 -6.85 1.64
N ASN A 32 -0.55 -5.63 1.90
CA ASN A 32 0.37 -5.33 2.97
C ASN A 32 0.04 -3.96 3.58
N ILE A 33 0.52 -3.71 4.79
CA ILE A 33 0.55 -2.36 5.36
C ILE A 33 1.91 -1.77 5.01
N CYS A 34 1.93 -0.59 4.40
CA CYS A 34 3.14 0.12 4.00
C CYS A 34 3.07 1.57 4.46
N ASN A 35 4.21 2.11 4.90
CA ASN A 35 4.35 3.51 5.25
C ASN A 35 4.77 4.33 4.03
N TYR A 36 4.18 5.51 3.89
CA TYR A 36 4.61 6.54 2.95
C TYR A 36 5.16 7.72 3.75
N GLU A 37 6.41 8.08 3.51
CA GLU A 37 7.09 9.18 4.20
C GLU A 37 7.95 9.97 3.22
N ASN A 38 7.90 11.31 3.30
CA ASN A 38 8.75 12.21 2.51
C ASN A 38 8.72 11.93 0.98
N GLY A 39 7.56 11.54 0.45
CA GLY A 39 7.42 11.30 -0.98
C GLY A 39 7.74 9.87 -1.44
N ALA A 40 7.98 8.94 -0.52
CA ALA A 40 8.40 7.57 -0.85
C ALA A 40 7.71 6.51 0.01
N TRP A 41 7.45 5.35 -0.61
CA TRP A 41 7.01 4.14 0.08
C TRP A 41 8.19 3.40 0.72
N ASP A 42 7.98 2.81 1.89
CA ASP A 42 8.91 1.87 2.52
C ASP A 42 9.12 0.60 1.68
N GLU A 43 8.08 0.12 1.00
CA GLU A 43 8.11 -0.96 0.01
C GLU A 43 8.05 -0.40 -1.42
N LYS A 44 9.10 -0.68 -2.20
CA LYS A 44 9.28 -0.15 -3.56
C LYS A 44 8.28 -0.70 -4.58
N ARG A 45 7.54 -1.75 -4.24
CA ARG A 45 6.62 -2.48 -5.15
C ARG A 45 5.15 -2.22 -4.85
N VAL A 46 4.83 -1.16 -4.11
CA VAL A 46 3.45 -0.68 -3.95
C VAL A 46 2.93 -0.22 -5.32
N ILE A 47 1.84 -0.84 -5.79
CA ILE A 47 1.21 -0.50 -7.09
C ILE A 47 -0.14 0.18 -6.92
N ALA A 48 -0.78 0.03 -5.76
CA ALA A 48 -1.99 0.74 -5.41
C ALA A 48 -2.15 0.80 -3.89
N TRP A 49 -2.88 1.79 -3.37
CA TRP A 49 -3.12 1.95 -1.93
C TRP A 49 -4.51 2.49 -1.62
N MET A 50 -4.91 2.40 -0.36
CA MET A 50 -6.04 3.11 0.22
C MET A 50 -5.73 3.51 1.67
N PRO A 51 -6.40 4.54 2.23
CA PRO A 51 -6.29 4.84 3.66
C PRO A 51 -6.54 3.59 4.49
N MET A 52 -5.88 3.52 5.64
CA MET A 52 -6.13 2.44 6.58
C MET A 52 -7.62 2.44 6.96
N PRO A 53 -8.32 1.30 6.85
CA PRO A 53 -9.72 1.24 7.29
C PRO A 53 -9.84 1.56 8.78
N ASP A 54 -10.90 2.26 9.19
CA ASP A 54 -11.11 2.73 10.56
C ASP A 54 -11.01 1.62 11.63
N ILE A 55 -11.31 0.37 11.25
CA ILE A 55 -11.20 -0.82 12.10
C ILE A 55 -9.76 -1.20 12.50
N TYR A 56 -8.75 -0.58 11.87
CA TYR A 56 -7.33 -0.78 12.17
C TYR A 56 -6.69 0.45 12.82
N THR A 57 -7.45 1.54 13.01
CA THR A 57 -7.00 2.76 13.69
C THR A 57 -7.40 2.80 15.18
N GLU A 58 -7.88 1.70 15.75
CA GLU A 58 -8.18 1.62 17.18
C GLU A 58 -7.02 1.03 17.99
N GLY A 59 -6.40 1.92 18.77
CA GLY A 59 -5.34 1.69 19.75
C GLY A 59 -4.80 3.03 20.25
#